data_AF-A0A2D0HDE0-F1
#
_entry.id   AF-A0A2D0HDE0-F1
#
_cell.length_a   1.000
_cell.length_b   1.000
_cell.length_c   1.000
_cell.angle_alpha   90.00
_cell.angle_beta   90.00
_cell.angle_gamma   90.00
#
_symmetry.space_group_name_H-M   'P 1'
#
loop_
_entity.id
_entity.type
_entity.pdbx_description
1 polymer ?
#
loop_
_entity_poly.entity_id
_entity_poly.type
_entity_poly.pdbx_seq_one_letter_code
_entity_poly.pdbx_strand_id
1 'polypeptide(L)'
;MKVLGSVLPILLLLCSPAMAVELKGQNIDGQKLPATAYYYATGGVYKVQVRFHNKRATIYFDDGNQTTIQLNQQAIADSKNIEGFGKLGQYPLNRTFSVGLVYDNNWLGSNDSQFQLSNPLDGLWKISLE
;
A
#
# COMPACT_ATOMS: atom_id res chain seq x y z
N MET A 1 12.03 59.65 1.83
CA MET A 1 11.00 58.59 1.91
C MET A 1 11.36 57.49 0.92
N LYS A 2 11.38 56.22 1.40
CA LYS A 2 11.19 54.95 0.65
C LYS A 2 12.23 54.63 -0.45
N VAL A 3 12.76 53.41 -0.63
CA VAL A 3 12.31 52.07 -0.25
C VAL A 3 13.58 51.22 -0.08
N LEU A 4 13.73 50.53 1.06
CA LEU A 4 14.72 49.46 1.21
C LEU A 4 14.24 48.26 0.39
N GLY A 5 15.07 47.80 -0.56
CA GLY A 5 14.80 46.61 -1.37
C GLY A 5 14.80 45.37 -0.49
N SER A 6 13.62 44.78 -0.31
CA SER A 6 13.46 43.49 0.36
C SER A 6 13.77 42.39 -0.65
N VAL A 7 14.89 41.70 -0.49
CA VAL A 7 15.21 40.50 -1.27
C VAL A 7 14.49 39.33 -0.60
N LEU A 8 13.43 38.86 -1.27
CA LEU A 8 12.59 37.74 -0.85
C LEU A 8 13.46 36.47 -0.72
N PRO A 9 13.38 35.71 0.39
CA PRO A 9 14.14 34.48 0.53
C PRO A 9 13.62 33.43 -0.44
N ILE A 10 14.53 32.74 -1.12
CA ILE A 10 14.23 31.59 -1.98
C ILE A 10 13.68 30.45 -1.11
N LEU A 11 12.34 30.44 -1.02
CA LEU A 11 11.43 29.30 -1.16
C LEU A 11 12.00 27.89 -0.86
N LEU A 12 11.76 27.42 0.37
CA LEU A 12 11.11 26.13 0.71
C LEU A 12 11.24 24.97 -0.31
N LEU A 13 12.39 24.30 -0.37
CA LEU A 13 12.54 23.09 -1.22
C LEU A 13 12.94 21.80 -0.50
N LEU A 14 12.90 21.74 0.84
CA LEU A 14 13.38 20.54 1.57
C LEU A 14 12.36 19.90 2.51
N CYS A 15 11.06 20.23 2.38
CA CYS A 15 10.04 19.42 3.01
C CYS A 15 9.71 18.24 2.10
N SER A 16 10.65 17.29 1.95
CA SER A 16 10.25 15.95 1.55
C SER A 16 9.17 15.50 2.54
N PRO A 17 7.98 15.08 2.09
CA PRO A 17 6.95 14.63 3.00
C PRO A 17 7.58 13.55 3.89
N ALA A 18 7.43 13.69 5.21
CA ALA A 18 8.11 12.90 6.26
C ALA A 18 7.80 11.38 6.22
N MET A 19 7.17 10.91 5.15
CA MET A 19 6.58 9.60 4.97
C MET A 19 6.81 9.05 3.54
N ALA A 20 7.64 9.66 2.69
CA ALA A 20 7.90 9.08 1.37
C ALA A 20 8.45 7.64 1.48
N VAL A 21 7.98 6.73 0.61
CA VAL A 21 8.58 5.40 0.52
C VAL A 21 9.95 5.51 -0.12
N GLU A 22 10.97 5.01 0.57
CA GLU A 22 12.35 5.02 0.10
C GLU A 22 12.81 3.61 -0.30
N LEU A 23 13.49 3.51 -1.44
CA LEU A 23 14.19 2.31 -1.90
C LEU A 23 15.67 2.65 -2.09
N LYS A 24 16.57 2.02 -1.32
CA LYS A 24 18.01 2.29 -1.35
C LYS A 24 18.36 3.78 -1.21
N GLY A 25 17.60 4.51 -0.39
CA GLY A 25 17.76 5.95 -0.15
C GLY A 25 17.19 6.86 -1.25
N GLN A 26 16.52 6.31 -2.27
CA GLN A 26 15.79 7.10 -3.26
C GLN A 26 14.29 7.08 -2.97
N ASN A 27 13.66 8.24 -3.06
CA ASN A 27 12.21 8.38 -2.95
C ASN A 27 11.52 7.78 -4.18
N ILE A 28 10.69 6.76 -3.97
CA ILE A 28 9.87 6.10 -5.00
C ILE A 28 8.36 6.37 -4.82
N ASP A 29 8.01 7.29 -3.92
CA ASP A 29 6.63 7.67 -3.64
C ASP A 29 5.95 8.22 -4.90
N GLY A 30 4.73 7.76 -5.17
CA GLY A 30 3.94 8.12 -6.35
C GLY A 30 4.37 7.45 -7.66
N GLN A 31 5.53 6.79 -7.71
CA GLN A 31 6.01 6.10 -8.91
C GLN A 31 5.27 4.77 -9.10
N LYS A 32 4.89 4.47 -10.35
CA LYS A 32 4.30 3.18 -10.73
C LYS A 32 5.40 2.29 -11.30
N LEU A 33 5.67 1.17 -10.62
CA LEU A 33 6.79 0.28 -10.91
C LEU A 33 6.28 -1.12 -11.27
N PRO A 34 6.89 -1.81 -12.25
CA PRO A 34 6.59 -3.21 -12.51
C PRO A 34 7.03 -4.08 -11.34
N ALA A 35 6.22 -5.09 -11.01
CA ALA A 35 6.46 -5.96 -9.88
C ALA A 35 5.76 -7.32 -10.04
N THR A 36 6.12 -8.24 -9.15
CA THR A 36 5.36 -9.46 -8.87
C THR A 36 4.71 -9.33 -7.50
N ALA A 37 3.44 -9.69 -7.37
CA ALA A 37 2.72 -9.76 -6.10
C ALA A 37 2.35 -11.21 -5.78
N TYR A 38 2.69 -11.66 -4.58
CA TYR A 38 2.31 -12.96 -4.04
C TYR A 38 1.25 -12.78 -2.95
N TYR A 39 0.14 -13.51 -3.07
CA TYR A 39 -0.94 -13.49 -2.07
C TYR A 39 -0.90 -14.74 -1.19
N TYR A 40 -0.52 -14.59 0.08
CA TYR A 40 -0.27 -15.74 0.96
C TYR A 40 -1.51 -16.60 1.19
N ALA A 41 -2.72 -16.01 1.19
CA ALA A 41 -3.94 -16.74 1.46
C ALA A 41 -4.25 -17.82 0.41
N THR A 42 -3.81 -17.60 -0.84
CA THR A 42 -4.10 -18.48 -1.98
C THR A 42 -2.85 -19.11 -2.61
N GLY A 43 -1.66 -18.60 -2.30
CA GLY A 43 -0.43 -18.96 -2.99
C GLY A 43 -0.30 -18.38 -4.40
N GLY A 44 -1.23 -17.53 -4.84
CA GLY A 44 -1.23 -16.93 -6.17
C GLY A 44 -0.08 -15.95 -6.38
N VAL A 45 0.50 -15.97 -7.58
CA VAL A 45 1.56 -15.06 -8.03
C VAL A 45 1.06 -14.27 -9.23
N TYR A 46 1.13 -12.95 -9.16
CA TYR A 46 0.57 -12.05 -10.17
C TYR A 46 1.65 -11.11 -10.68
N LYS A 47 1.76 -10.96 -12.00
CA LYS A 47 2.48 -9.83 -12.60
C LYS A 47 1.60 -8.60 -12.46
N VAL A 48 2.15 -7.54 -11.90
CA VAL A 48 1.39 -6.35 -11.52
C VAL A 48 2.22 -5.10 -11.74
N GLN A 49 1.55 -3.96 -11.68
CA GLN A 49 2.22 -2.71 -11.40
C GLN A 49 1.91 -2.28 -9.97
N VAL A 50 2.85 -1.66 -9.28
CA VAL A 50 2.65 -1.17 -7.92
C VAL A 50 2.97 0.31 -7.83
N ARG A 51 2.14 1.06 -7.12
CA ARG A 51 2.44 2.45 -6.75
C ARG A 51 2.53 2.56 -5.25
N PHE A 52 3.66 3.06 -4.76
CA PHE A 52 3.85 3.35 -3.36
C PHE A 52 3.33 4.74 -3.03
N HIS A 53 2.66 4.88 -1.89
CA HIS A 53 2.30 6.17 -1.35
C HIS A 53 2.29 6.14 0.17
N ASN A 54 3.18 6.89 0.81
CA ASN A 54 3.37 6.92 2.24
C ASN A 54 3.70 5.56 2.87
N LYS A 55 2.79 4.96 3.65
CA LYS A 55 2.95 3.58 4.15
C LYS A 55 2.04 2.60 3.42
N ARG A 56 1.67 2.88 2.18
CA ARG A 56 0.74 2.06 1.40
C ARG A 56 1.35 1.68 0.06
N ALA A 57 0.90 0.55 -0.46
CA ALA A 57 1.11 0.15 -1.83
C ALA A 57 -0.24 -0.11 -2.49
N THR A 58 -0.46 0.50 -3.65
CA THR A 58 -1.59 0.15 -4.53
C THR A 58 -1.08 -0.80 -5.59
N ILE A 59 -1.62 -2.01 -5.60
CA ILE A 59 -1.33 -3.07 -6.56
C ILE A 59 -2.38 -2.97 -7.68
N TYR A 60 -1.92 -2.87 -8.93
CA TYR A 60 -2.73 -2.82 -10.12
C TYR A 60 -2.58 -4.12 -10.90
N PHE A 61 -3.68 -4.83 -11.10
CA PHE A 61 -3.74 -6.06 -11.87
C PHE A 61 -4.03 -5.78 -13.35
N ASP A 62 -3.69 -6.73 -14.22
CA ASP A 62 -3.85 -6.59 -15.67
C ASP A 62 -5.33 -6.54 -16.12
N ASP A 63 -6.25 -7.08 -15.32
CA ASP A 63 -7.69 -7.04 -15.55
C ASP A 63 -8.34 -5.69 -15.16
N GLY A 64 -7.53 -4.71 -14.74
CA GLY A 64 -7.98 -3.40 -14.30
C GLY A 64 -8.41 -3.33 -12.83
N ASN A 65 -8.45 -4.46 -12.12
CA ASN A 65 -8.67 -4.46 -10.69
C ASN A 65 -7.48 -3.86 -9.95
N GLN A 66 -7.72 -3.36 -8.75
CA GLN A 66 -6.68 -2.87 -7.86
C GLN A 66 -6.98 -3.21 -6.41
N THR A 67 -5.93 -3.35 -5.61
CA THR A 67 -6.03 -3.44 -4.16
C THR A 67 -5.01 -2.54 -3.50
N THR A 68 -5.34 -2.02 -2.32
CA THR A 68 -4.42 -1.20 -1.53
C THR A 68 -4.06 -1.95 -0.27
N ILE A 69 -2.76 -2.08 -0.03
CA ILE A 69 -2.22 -2.71 1.17
C ILE A 69 -1.47 -1.68 2.01
N GLN A 70 -1.47 -1.90 3.32
CA GLN A 70 -0.68 -1.18 4.30
C GLN A 70 0.67 -1.89 4.44
N LEU A 71 1.77 -1.18 4.18
CA LEU A 71 3.12 -1.73 4.30
C LEU A 71 3.50 -1.94 5.78
N ASN A 72 4.20 -3.05 6.04
CA ASN A 72 4.74 -3.37 7.36
C ASN A 72 5.95 -2.48 7.71
N GLN A 73 6.73 -2.13 6.70
CA GLN A 73 7.96 -1.34 6.78
C GLN A 73 7.75 0.10 6.29
N GLN A 74 8.51 1.05 6.85
CA GLN A 74 8.45 2.47 6.45
C GLN A 74 9.42 2.79 5.30
N ALA A 75 10.57 2.13 5.28
CA ALA A 75 11.55 2.19 4.19
C ALA A 75 11.73 0.78 3.61
N ILE A 76 11.91 0.68 2.29
CA ILE A 76 12.15 -0.57 1.59
C ILE A 76 13.64 -0.90 1.64
N ALA A 77 13.97 -1.86 2.50
CA ALA A 77 15.33 -2.37 2.62
C ALA A 77 15.66 -3.39 1.52
N ASP A 78 14.69 -4.23 1.15
CA ASP A 78 14.82 -5.25 0.10
C ASP A 78 13.68 -5.10 -0.91
N SER A 79 14.02 -4.73 -2.14
CA SER A 79 13.08 -4.59 -3.27
C SER A 79 12.37 -5.90 -3.62
N LYS A 80 12.94 -7.06 -3.27
CA LYS A 80 12.37 -8.38 -3.57
C LYS A 80 11.53 -8.93 -2.42
N ASN A 81 11.52 -8.29 -1.25
CA ASN A 81 10.77 -8.72 -0.08
C ASN A 81 10.05 -7.55 0.63
N ILE A 82 9.05 -7.00 -0.06
CA ILE A 82 8.22 -5.91 0.47
C ILE A 82 6.90 -6.50 0.95
N GLU A 83 6.67 -6.53 2.26
CA GLU A 83 5.46 -7.10 2.84
C GLU A 83 4.45 -6.04 3.29
N GLY A 84 3.17 -6.38 3.16
CA GLY A 84 2.08 -5.57 3.67
C GLY A 84 0.78 -6.34 3.79
N PHE A 85 -0.19 -5.70 4.43
CA PHE A 85 -1.50 -6.26 4.73
C PHE A 85 -2.63 -5.45 4.08
N GLY A 86 -3.53 -6.11 3.38
CA GLY A 86 -4.75 -5.54 2.83
C GLY A 86 -5.62 -6.62 2.17
N LYS A 87 -6.93 -6.57 2.46
CA LYS A 87 -7.90 -7.52 1.91
C LYS A 87 -8.46 -7.02 0.58
N LEU A 88 -8.75 -7.94 -0.33
CA LEU A 88 -9.43 -7.62 -1.59
C LEU A 88 -10.81 -7.01 -1.30
N GLY A 89 -11.20 -6.00 -2.08
CA GLY A 89 -12.46 -5.28 -1.89
C GLY A 89 -12.47 -4.31 -0.69
N GLN A 90 -11.36 -4.19 0.06
CA GLN A 90 -11.23 -3.29 1.18
C GLN A 90 -10.16 -2.22 0.94
N TYR A 91 -10.41 -1.04 1.49
CA TYR A 91 -9.47 0.07 1.50
C TYR A 91 -9.00 0.36 2.93
N PRO A 92 -7.69 0.27 3.22
CA PRO A 92 -7.16 0.55 4.55
C PRO A 92 -7.22 2.06 4.85
N LEU A 93 -7.92 2.44 5.92
CA LEU A 93 -7.91 3.80 6.44
C LEU A 93 -6.68 4.04 7.32
N ASN A 94 -6.29 3.03 8.10
CA ASN A 94 -5.07 3.01 8.91
C ASN A 94 -4.65 1.55 9.18
N ARG A 95 -3.76 1.34 10.16
CA ARG A 95 -3.26 -0.01 10.53
C ARG A 95 -4.32 -0.95 11.09
N THR A 96 -5.40 -0.41 11.66
CA THR A 96 -6.41 -1.17 12.40
C THR A 96 -7.75 -1.21 11.66
N PHE A 97 -8.05 -0.17 10.88
CA PHE A 97 -9.35 0.00 10.26
C PHE A 97 -9.26 0.01 8.73
N SER A 98 -10.14 -0.76 8.10
CA SER A 98 -10.40 -0.77 6.66
C SER A 98 -11.90 -0.61 6.42
N VAL A 99 -12.26 -0.08 5.26
CA VAL A 99 -13.65 0.02 4.79
C VAL A 99 -13.75 -0.65 3.44
N GLY A 100 -14.79 -1.45 3.24
CA GLY A 100 -15.07 -2.07 1.95
C GLY A 100 -15.99 -3.27 2.09
N LEU A 101 -16.20 -3.94 0.97
CA LEU A 101 -17.04 -5.13 0.92
C LEU A 101 -16.20 -6.31 1.41
N VAL A 102 -16.68 -6.98 2.46
CA VAL A 102 -16.18 -8.30 2.83
C VAL A 102 -16.94 -9.29 1.97
N TYR A 103 -16.25 -9.90 1.01
CA TYR A 103 -16.81 -10.98 0.22
C TYR A 103 -16.78 -12.27 1.03
N ASP A 104 -17.64 -12.33 2.03
CA ASP A 104 -17.98 -13.59 2.67
C ASP A 104 -19.17 -14.20 1.94
N ASN A 105 -19.14 -15.51 1.76
CA ASN A 105 -20.16 -16.29 1.05
C ASN A 105 -21.52 -16.32 1.80
N ASN A 106 -21.70 -15.51 2.84
CA ASN A 106 -22.73 -15.66 3.86
C ASN A 106 -23.81 -14.56 3.84
N TRP A 107 -24.03 -13.88 2.70
CA TRP A 107 -25.16 -12.95 2.50
C TRP A 107 -26.51 -13.68 2.32
N LEU A 108 -26.63 -14.93 2.78
CA LEU A 108 -27.91 -15.63 2.88
C LEU A 108 -27.98 -16.35 4.23
N GLY A 109 -28.43 -15.61 5.24
CA GLY A 109 -29.23 -16.11 6.36
C GLY A 109 -28.77 -17.39 7.06
N SER A 110 -27.49 -17.50 7.42
CA SER A 110 -27.02 -18.63 8.23
C SER A 110 -26.59 -18.15 9.61
N ASN A 111 -27.39 -18.55 10.61
CA ASN A 111 -27.09 -18.48 12.05
C ASN A 111 -25.88 -19.37 12.36
N ASP A 112 -24.67 -18.94 12.04
CA ASP A 112 -23.47 -19.62 12.51
C ASP A 112 -22.76 -18.73 13.52
N SER A 113 -22.73 -19.24 14.74
CA SER A 113 -21.89 -18.83 15.84
C SER A 113 -20.50 -18.39 15.37
N GLN A 114 -20.33 -17.07 15.40
CA GLN A 114 -19.13 -16.27 15.68
C GLN A 114 -17.85 -17.07 15.93
N PHE A 115 -16.77 -16.64 15.28
CA PHE A 115 -15.42 -17.23 15.21
C PHE A 115 -15.19 -18.23 14.06
N GLN A 116 -15.52 -17.83 12.82
CA GLN A 116 -14.76 -18.35 11.69
C GLN A 116 -13.29 -18.04 11.92
N LEU A 117 -12.47 -19.08 12.00
CA LEU A 117 -11.03 -19.01 12.13
C LEU A 117 -10.49 -18.32 10.86
N SER A 118 -10.38 -16.99 10.89
CA SER A 118 -9.82 -16.21 9.80
C SER A 118 -8.44 -16.76 9.49
N ASN A 119 -8.20 -17.20 8.24
CA ASN A 119 -6.88 -17.63 7.81
C ASN A 119 -5.89 -16.52 8.18
N PRO A 120 -4.86 -16.79 9.01
CA PRO A 120 -3.95 -15.75 9.50
C PRO A 120 -3.16 -15.08 8.37
N LEU A 121 -3.13 -15.71 7.19
CA LEU A 121 -2.50 -15.22 5.98
C LEU A 121 -3.46 -14.43 5.08
N ASP A 122 -4.75 -14.40 5.39
CA ASP A 122 -5.74 -13.63 4.65
C ASP A 122 -5.46 -12.13 4.74
N GLY A 123 -5.24 -11.50 3.59
CA GLY A 123 -4.80 -10.12 3.48
C GLY A 123 -3.28 -9.93 3.49
N LEU A 124 -2.45 -10.96 3.69
CA LEU A 124 -0.99 -10.82 3.64
C LEU A 124 -0.48 -10.89 2.20
N TRP A 125 0.34 -9.92 1.81
CA TRP A 125 0.95 -9.81 0.49
C TRP A 125 2.46 -9.64 0.60
N LYS A 126 3.16 -10.22 -0.37
CA LYS A 126 4.57 -9.92 -0.66
C LYS A 126 4.69 -9.35 -2.06
N ILE A 127 5.41 -8.24 -2.18
CA ILE A 127 5.73 -7.57 -3.44
C ILE A 127 7.23 -7.73 -3.70
N SER A 128 7.57 -8.03 -4.95
CA SER A 128 8.93 -8.05 -5.46
C SER A 128 9.00 -7.14 -6.68
N LEU A 129 9.67 -6.00 -6.57
CA LEU A 129 9.93 -5.09 -7.70
C LEU A 129 10.85 -5.78 -8.72
N GLU A 130 10.71 -5.47 -10.00
CA GLU A 130 11.59 -6.01 -11.06
C GLU A 130 13.01 -5.43 -11.01
#